data_AF-A0A5J5IEL9-F1
#
_entry.id   AF-A0A5J5IEL9-F1
#
_cell.length_a   1.000
_cell.length_b   1.000
_cell.length_c   1.000
_cell.angle_alpha   90.00
_cell.angle_beta   90.00
_cell.angle_gamma   90.00
#
_symmetry.space_group_name_H-M   'P 1'
#
loop_
_entity.id
_entity.type
_entity.pdbx_description
1 polymer ?
#
loop_
_entity_poly.entity_id
_entity_poly.type
_entity_poly.pdbx_seq_one_letter_code
_entity_poly.pdbx_strand_id
1 'polypeptide(L)' 'MEHKNDYSVIVYFENTTPKKWKYVHTLNSFSKFLDTKHPTWKYFNVYERRTAKYVKRFYRGNIVPAFL' A
#
# COMPACT_ATOMS: atom_id res chain seq x y z
N MET A 1 10.06 15.04 -16.54
CA MET A 1 8.87 14.82 -15.70
C MET A 1 9.19 13.63 -14.81
N GLU A 2 9.62 13.85 -13.57
CA GLU A 2 9.77 12.74 -12.62
C GLU A 2 8.43 12.04 -12.48
N HIS A 3 8.42 10.72 -12.66
CA HIS A 3 7.27 9.88 -12.36
C HIS A 3 6.89 10.06 -10.89
N LYS A 4 5.98 11.01 -10.61
CA LYS A 4 5.20 11.04 -9.38
C LYS A 4 4.21 9.88 -9.43
N ASN A 5 4.73 8.65 -9.40
CA ASN A 5 3.93 7.44 -9.21
C ASN A 5 3.46 7.43 -7.75
N ASP A 6 2.53 8.33 -7.46
CA ASP A 6 1.83 8.36 -6.19
C ASP A 6 0.77 7.26 -6.25
N TYR A 7 0.86 6.29 -5.35
CA TYR A 7 -0.20 5.31 -5.18
C TYR A 7 -1.20 5.80 -4.13
N SER A 8 -2.42 5.31 -4.23
CA SER A 8 -3.31 5.23 -3.09
C SER A 8 -3.44 3.78 -2.67
N VAL A 9 -3.46 3.54 -1.37
CA VAL A 9 -3.36 2.20 -0.81
C VAL A 9 -4.46 2.01 0.22
N ILE A 10 -5.18 0.90 0.14
CA ILE A 10 -6.18 0.51 1.16
C ILE A 10 -5.65 -0.73 1.86
N VAL A 11 -5.42 -0.62 3.16
CA VAL A 11 -4.87 -1.68 4.01
C VAL A 11 -6.00 -2.30 4.81
N TYR A 12 -6.04 -3.62 4.82
CA TYR A 12 -6.99 -4.43 5.55
C TYR A 12 -6.28 -5.07 6.73
N PHE A 13 -6.92 -5.02 7.89
CA PHE A 13 -6.40 -5.54 9.16
C PHE A 13 -7.23 -6.75 9.61
N GLU A 14 -6.78 -7.45 10.64
CA GLU A 14 -7.47 -8.66 11.08
C GLU A 14 -8.88 -8.38 11.60
N ASN A 15 -9.01 -7.37 12.48
CA ASN A 15 -10.23 -7.11 13.25
C ASN A 15 -10.60 -5.62 13.28
N THR A 16 -10.03 -4.80 12.38
CA THR A 16 -10.31 -3.35 12.34
C THR A 16 -10.70 -2.90 10.95
N THR A 17 -11.29 -1.71 10.88
CA THR A 17 -11.74 -1.12 9.63
C THR A 17 -10.57 -0.86 8.67
N PRO A 18 -10.74 -1.10 7.36
CA PRO A 18 -9.71 -0.80 6.39
C PRO A 18 -9.33 0.68 6.42
N LYS A 19 -8.04 0.97 6.32
CA LYS A 19 -7.51 2.33 6.31
C LYS A 19 -6.94 2.67 4.94
N LYS A 20 -7.17 3.90 4.49
CA LYS A 20 -6.71 4.40 3.19
C LYS A 20 -5.59 5.41 3.37
N TRP A 21 -4.48 5.20 2.66
CA TRP A 21 -3.41 6.17 2.50
C TRP A 21 -3.38 6.69 1.07
N LYS A 22 -3.09 7.98 0.92
CA LYS A 22 -2.86 8.65 -0.36
C LYS A 22 -1.41 9.13 -0.39
N TYR A 23 -0.88 9.38 -1.59
CA TYR A 23 0.49 9.87 -1.78
C TYR A 23 1.56 8.89 -1.28
N VAL A 24 1.34 7.58 -1.50
CA VAL A 24 2.35 6.58 -1.18
C VAL A 24 3.36 6.56 -2.31
N HIS A 25 4.54 7.12 -2.06
CA HIS A 25 5.61 7.25 -3.05
C HIS A 25 6.38 5.95 -3.29
N THR A 26 6.59 5.13 -2.25
CA THR A 26 7.32 3.85 -2.36
C THR A 26 6.59 2.75 -1.59
N LEU A 27 6.25 1.66 -2.27
CA LEU A 27 5.44 0.58 -1.69
C LEU A 27 6.24 -0.28 -0.70
N ASN A 28 7.55 -0.48 -0.95
CA ASN A 28 8.42 -1.23 -0.04
C ASN A 28 8.59 -0.55 1.32
N SER A 29 8.80 0.77 1.34
CA SER A 29 8.89 1.58 2.55
C SER A 29 7.55 1.58 3.28
N PHE A 30 6.44 1.70 2.54
CA PHE A 30 5.11 1.60 3.10
C PHE A 30 4.85 0.24 3.76
N SER A 31 5.26 -0.87 3.14
CA SER A 31 5.16 -2.20 3.75
C SER A 31 5.93 -2.29 5.07
N LYS A 32 7.17 -1.77 5.13
CA LYS A 32 7.96 -1.73 6.38
C LYS A 32 7.31 -0.87 7.46
N PHE A 33 6.71 0.25 7.07
CA PHE A 33 5.90 1.08 7.97
C PHE A 33 4.71 0.29 8.55
N LEU A 34 3.99 -0.47 7.72
CA LEU A 34 2.89 -1.31 8.18
C LEU A 34 3.39 -2.40 9.15
N ASP A 35 4.51 -3.05 8.84
CA ASP A 35 5.09 -4.07 9.73
C ASP A 35 5.45 -3.50 11.11
N THR A 36 5.86 -2.23 11.18
CA THR A 36 6.27 -1.58 12.43
C THR A 36 5.08 -0.98 13.20
N LYS A 37 4.15 -0.29 12.52
CA LYS A 37 3.08 0.50 13.15
C LYS A 37 1.73 -0.19 13.18
N HIS A 38 1.53 -1.17 12.30
CA HIS A 38 0.27 -1.87 12.15
C HIS A 38 0.47 -3.38 12.04
N PRO A 39 1.07 -4.05 13.03
CA PRO A 39 1.44 -5.47 12.94
C PRO A 39 0.26 -6.44 12.72
N THR A 40 -0.98 -5.96 12.82
CA THR A 40 -2.21 -6.70 12.53
C THR A 40 -2.70 -6.51 11.09
N TRP A 41 -1.90 -5.92 10.19
CA TRP A 41 -2.23 -5.80 8.78
C TRP A 41 -2.15 -7.16 8.08
N LYS A 42 -3.16 -7.46 7.24
CA LYS A 42 -3.24 -8.72 6.48
C LYS A 42 -2.73 -8.55 5.06
N TYR A 43 -3.27 -7.55 4.38
CA TYR A 43 -2.92 -7.22 3.01
C TYR A 43 -3.25 -5.76 2.71
N PHE A 44 -2.68 -5.25 1.63
CA PHE A 44 -3.07 -3.95 1.10
C PHE A 44 -3.28 -4.01 -0.41
N ASN A 45 -4.27 -3.25 -0.89
CA ASN A 45 -4.55 -3.05 -2.29
C ASN A 45 -3.95 -1.72 -2.73
N VAL A 46 -3.23 -1.75 -3.85
CA VAL A 46 -2.61 -0.60 -4.50
C VAL A 46 -3.48 -0.15 -5.65
N TYR A 47 -3.68 1.15 -5.73
CA TYR A 47 -4.43 1.82 -6.77
C TYR A 47 -3.60 2.98 -7.34
N GLU A 48 -3.71 3.22 -8.63
CA GLU A 48 -3.21 4.44 -9.24
C GLU A 48 -4.05 5.61 -8.70
N ARG A 49 -3.36 6.64 -8.18
CA ARG A 49 -3.99 7.66 -7.32
C ARG A 49 -4.92 8.61 -8.07
N ARG A 50 -4.73 8.83 -9.38
CA ARG A 50 -5.52 9.80 -10.17
C ARG A 50 -6.78 9.17 -10.75
N THR A 51 -6.68 7.95 -11.24
CA THR A 51 -7.71 7.16 -11.91
C THR A 51 -8.43 6.21 -10.97
N ALA A 52 -7.90 6.01 -9.75
CA ALA A 52 -8.36 4.99 -8.80
C ALA A 52 -8.36 3.56 -9.37
N LYS A 53 -7.62 3.32 -10.47
CA LYS A 53 -7.51 2.01 -11.08
C LYS A 53 -6.77 1.07 -10.14
N TYR A 54 -7.36 -0.09 -9.87
CA TYR A 54 -6.70 -1.16 -9.13
C TYR A 54 -5.46 -1.64 -9.88
N VAL A 55 -4.35 -1.76 -9.15
CA VAL A 55 -3.06 -2.20 -9.69
C VAL A 55 -2.73 -3.60 -9.20
N LYS A 56 -2.60 -3.77 -7.88
CA LYS A 56 -2.12 -5.03 -7.28
C LYS A 56 -2.46 -5.14 -5.80
N ARG A 57 -2.50 -6.36 -5.28
CA ARG A 57 -2.59 -6.67 -3.85
C ARG A 57 -1.28 -7.26 -3.35
N PHE A 58 -0.88 -6.87 -2.14
CA PHE A 58 0.23 -7.48 -1.43
C PHE A 58 -0.23 -8.00 -0.08
N TYR A 59 0.13 -9.24 0.22
CA TYR A 59 -0.03 -9.82 1.54
C TYR A 59 1.17 -9.49 2.41
N ARG A 60 0.97 -9.50 3.73
CA ARG A 60 2.07 -9.40 4.68
C ARG A 60 3.08 -10.52 4.44
N GLY A 61 4.36 -10.16 4.44
CA GLY A 61 5.47 -11.09 4.14
C GLY A 61 5.81 -11.23 2.66
N ASN A 62 5.00 -10.69 1.74
CA ASN A 62 5.37 -10.68 0.32
C ASN A 62 6.53 -9.72 0.07
N ILE A 63 7.35 -10.02 -0.94
CA ILE A 63 8.31 -9.06 -1.48
C ILE A 63 7.54 -7.97 -2.21
N VAL A 64 7.60 -6.75 -1.67
CA VAL A 64 6.96 -5.57 -2.25
C VAL A 64 8.04 -4.74 -2.99
N PRO A 65 7.91 -4.50 -4.30
CA PRO A 65 8.84 -3.63 -5.02
C PRO A 65 8.66 -2.18 -4.59
N ALA A 66 9.64 -1.31 -4.86
CA ALA A 66 9.49 0.12 -4.58
C ALA A 66 8.37 0.75 -5.43
N PHE A 67 8.25 0.34 -6.69
CA PHE A 67 7.32 0.86 -7.69
C PHE A 67 6.68 -0.27 -8.50
N LEU A 68 5.53 0.03 -9.11
CA LEU A 68 4.72 -0.83 -9.98
C LEU A 68 4.37 -0.13 -11.29
#